data_AF-X1TJG5-F1
#
_entry.id   AF-X1TJG5-F1
#
_cell.length_a   1.000
_cell.length_b   1.000
_cell.length_c   1.000
_cell.angle_alpha   90.00
_cell.angle_beta   90.00
_cell.angle_gamma   90.00
#
_symmetry.space_group_name_H-M   'P 1'
#
loop_
_entity.id
_entity.type
_entity.pdbx_description
1 polymer ?
#
loop_
_entity_poly.entity_id
_entity_poly.type
_entity_poly.pdbx_seq_one_letter_code
_entity_poly.pdbx_strand_id
1 'polypeptide(L)'
;SDRYGRKPLLLFSQTSTLIGFFLLGIANNVWILVAARLVDGLLGSNMTVAQAYISDVTNPKYRTKTFGYSSAVFGAGLIFGPVIGGILSTINYSVPMFFAAGVSLLSIILVLLFLPEFWQI
;
A
#
# COMPACT_ATOMS: atom_id res chain seq x y z
N SER A 1 -13.25 -16.41 9.33
CA SER A 1 -12.37 -15.39 8.70
C SER A 1 -11.41 -14.78 9.72
N ASP A 2 -11.73 -14.91 11.01
CA ASP A 2 -11.05 -14.31 12.16
C ASP A 2 -9.79 -15.06 12.64
N ARG A 3 -9.20 -15.94 11.81
CA ARG A 3 -8.16 -16.88 12.26
C ARG A 3 -6.72 -16.48 11.91
N TYR A 4 -6.51 -15.50 11.03
CA TYR A 4 -5.15 -15.16 10.52
C TYR A 4 -4.59 -13.81 10.96
N GLY A 5 -5.30 -13.05 11.80
CA GLY A 5 -4.85 -11.72 12.23
C GLY A 5 -4.83 -10.69 11.09
N ARG A 6 -5.08 -9.42 11.42
CA ARG A 6 -5.16 -8.36 10.40
C ARG A 6 -3.78 -7.94 9.87
N LYS A 7 -2.70 -8.12 10.65
CA LYS A 7 -1.33 -7.78 10.25
C LYS A 7 -0.79 -8.67 9.10
N PRO A 8 -0.87 -10.02 9.14
CA PRO A 8 -0.43 -10.86 8.02
C PRO A 8 -1.17 -10.56 6.72
N LEU A 9 -2.48 -10.30 6.80
CA LEU A 9 -3.29 -9.93 5.64
C LEU A 9 -2.85 -8.57 5.04
N LEU A 10 -2.57 -7.58 5.90
CA LEU A 10 -2.06 -6.28 5.47
C LEU A 10 -0.68 -6.40 4.81
N LEU A 11 0.22 -7.20 5.40
CA LEU A 11 1.55 -7.45 4.84
C LEU A 11 1.49 -8.16 3.49
N PHE A 12 0.62 -9.18 3.36
CA PHE A 12 0.42 -9.89 2.10
C PHE A 12 -0.06 -8.95 0.99
N SER A 13 -1.05 -8.13 1.31
CA SER A 13 -1.62 -7.13 0.41
C SER A 13 -0.61 -6.04 0.00
N GLN A 14 0.26 -5.59 0.91
CA GLN A 14 1.30 -4.62 0.56
C GLN A 14 2.41 -5.27 -0.26
N THR A 15 2.72 -6.55 0.00
CA THR A 15 3.73 -7.29 -0.75
C THR A 15 3.31 -7.49 -2.20
N SER A 16 2.03 -7.76 -2.48
CA SER A 16 1.54 -7.81 -3.86
C SER A 16 1.67 -6.47 -4.58
N THR A 17 1.45 -5.35 -3.87
CA THR A 17 1.63 -4.00 -4.44
C THR A 17 3.10 -3.69 -4.73
N LEU A 18 4.00 -4.08 -3.83
CA LEU A 18 5.44 -3.98 -4.07
C LEU A 18 5.85 -4.75 -5.33
N ILE A 19 5.40 -6.00 -5.44
CA ILE A 19 5.68 -6.85 -6.61
C ILE A 19 5.06 -6.22 -7.87
N GLY A 20 3.82 -5.72 -7.80
CA GLY A 20 3.15 -5.03 -8.90
C GLY A 20 3.95 -3.84 -9.42
N PHE A 21 4.39 -2.93 -8.55
CA PHE A 21 5.21 -1.79 -8.95
C PHE A 21 6.58 -2.19 -9.48
N PHE A 22 7.21 -3.20 -8.90
CA PHE A 22 8.49 -3.72 -9.39
C PHE A 22 8.34 -4.30 -10.80
N LEU A 23 7.29 -5.10 -11.04
CA LEU A 23 6.96 -5.67 -12.36
C LEU A 23 6.65 -4.56 -13.39
N LEU A 24 5.93 -3.52 -13.00
CA LEU A 24 5.70 -2.35 -13.86
C LEU A 24 7.01 -1.65 -14.24
N GLY A 25 7.98 -1.56 -13.32
CA GLY A 25 9.28 -0.94 -13.57
C GLY A 25 10.16 -1.71 -14.55
N ILE A 26 10.00 -3.02 -14.67
CA ILE A 26 10.75 -3.87 -15.62
C ILE A 26 9.94 -4.26 -16.87
N ALA A 27 8.74 -3.72 -17.02
CA ALA A 27 7.81 -4.15 -18.06
C ALA A 27 8.29 -3.74 -19.45
N ASN A 28 8.76 -4.71 -20.23
CA ASN A 28 9.21 -4.52 -21.60
C ASN A 28 8.13 -4.86 -22.65
N ASN A 29 6.97 -5.36 -22.22
CA ASN A 29 5.84 -5.68 -23.09
C ASN A 29 4.51 -5.54 -22.33
N VAL A 30 3.42 -5.53 -23.09
CA VAL A 30 2.05 -5.35 -22.55
C VAL A 30 1.64 -6.49 -21.62
N TRP A 31 2.12 -7.72 -21.85
CA TRP A 31 1.77 -8.88 -21.02
C TRP A 31 2.31 -8.74 -19.59
N ILE A 32 3.52 -8.20 -19.41
CA ILE A 32 4.09 -7.93 -18.09
C ILE A 32 3.29 -6.82 -17.38
N LEU A 33 2.85 -5.79 -18.10
CA LEU A 33 1.98 -4.75 -17.53
C LEU A 33 0.66 -5.34 -17.02
N VAL A 34 0.02 -6.20 -17.82
CA VAL A 34 -1.22 -6.89 -17.44
C VAL A 34 -0.98 -7.79 -16.22
N ALA A 35 0.08 -8.59 -16.22
CA ALA A 35 0.43 -9.43 -15.09
C ALA A 35 0.64 -8.61 -13.81
N ALA A 36 1.36 -7.50 -13.89
CA ALA A 36 1.55 -6.60 -12.76
C ALA A 36 0.23 -6.06 -12.19
N ARG A 37 -0.72 -5.67 -13.06
CA ARG A 37 -2.05 -5.20 -12.65
C ARG A 37 -2.93 -6.30 -12.07
N LEU A 38 -2.81 -7.53 -12.56
CA LEU A 38 -3.54 -8.67 -11.99
C LEU A 38 -3.01 -9.01 -10.59
N VAL A 39 -1.68 -9.03 -10.42
CA VAL A 39 -1.05 -9.27 -9.11
C VAL A 39 -1.49 -8.21 -8.11
N ASP A 40 -1.37 -6.93 -8.47
CA ASP A 40 -1.76 -5.83 -7.57
C ASP A 40 -3.27 -5.76 -7.36
N GLY A 41 -4.09 -5.95 -8.41
CA GLY A 41 -5.54 -5.81 -8.32
C GLY A 41 -6.24 -6.95 -7.56
N LEU A 42 -5.79 -8.19 -7.72
CA LEU A 42 -6.41 -9.35 -7.05
C LEU A 42 -6.00 -9.47 -5.59
N LEU A 43 -4.79 -9.00 -5.25
CA LEU A 43 -4.18 -9.23 -3.93
C LEU A 43 -4.02 -7.93 -3.12
N GLY A 44 -4.02 -6.76 -3.77
CA GLY A 44 -3.81 -5.43 -3.18
C GLY A 44 -5.04 -4.82 -2.51
N SER A 45 -5.72 -5.57 -1.65
CA SER A 45 -6.84 -5.07 -0.83
C SER A 45 -6.41 -4.16 0.34
N ASN A 46 -5.40 -3.32 0.11
CA ASN A 46 -4.68 -2.59 1.16
C ASN A 46 -5.58 -1.63 1.94
N MET A 47 -6.42 -0.88 1.24
CA MET A 47 -7.27 0.13 1.86
C MET A 47 -8.32 -0.53 2.76
N THR A 48 -8.99 -1.57 2.28
CA THR A 48 -10.01 -2.29 3.06
C THR A 48 -9.42 -2.89 4.34
N VAL A 49 -8.28 -3.58 4.23
CA VAL A 49 -7.63 -4.23 5.39
C VAL A 49 -7.08 -3.19 6.37
N ALA A 50 -6.51 -2.08 5.88
CA ALA A 50 -6.01 -1.00 6.72
C ALA A 50 -7.14 -0.28 7.47
N GLN A 51 -8.25 0.05 6.80
CA GLN A 51 -9.40 0.69 7.44
C GLN A 51 -10.04 -0.22 8.48
N ALA A 52 -10.11 -1.52 8.19
CA ALA A 52 -10.52 -2.52 9.16
C ALA A 52 -9.52 -2.51 10.35
N TYR A 53 -8.21 -2.63 10.12
CA TYR A 53 -7.24 -2.60 11.21
C TYR A 53 -7.41 -1.36 12.11
N ILE A 54 -7.53 -0.18 11.51
CA ILE A 54 -7.80 1.09 12.20
C ILE A 54 -9.07 1.00 13.03
N SER A 55 -10.16 0.43 12.51
CA SER A 55 -11.41 0.31 13.27
C SER A 55 -11.27 -0.53 14.53
N ASP A 56 -10.49 -1.61 14.47
CA ASP A 56 -10.34 -2.55 15.58
C ASP A 56 -9.44 -2.00 16.69
N VAL A 57 -8.33 -1.32 16.34
CA VAL A 57 -7.37 -0.81 17.33
C VAL A 57 -7.74 0.57 17.88
N THR A 58 -8.61 1.32 17.19
CA THR A 58 -8.97 2.67 17.61
C THR A 58 -10.23 2.66 18.48
N ASN A 59 -10.13 3.25 19.66
CA ASN A 59 -11.28 3.47 20.56
C ASN A 59 -12.40 4.23 19.79
N PRO A 60 -13.68 3.82 19.94
CA PRO A 60 -14.81 4.44 19.24
C PRO A 60 -14.86 5.97 19.33
N LYS A 61 -14.44 6.57 20.46
CA LYS A 61 -14.42 8.03 20.65
C LYS A 61 -13.47 8.75 19.69
N TYR A 62 -12.37 8.12 19.31
CA TYR A 62 -11.35 8.72 18.43
C TYR A 62 -11.42 8.23 16.99
N ARG A 63 -12.25 7.21 16.71
CA ARG A 63 -12.33 6.54 15.42
C ARG A 63 -12.61 7.49 14.25
N THR A 64 -13.57 8.40 14.39
CA THR A 64 -13.87 9.42 13.37
C THR A 64 -12.66 10.32 13.09
N LYS A 65 -11.92 10.71 14.13
CA LYS A 65 -10.71 11.53 13.99
C LYS A 65 -9.60 10.77 13.27
N THR A 66 -9.38 9.50 13.62
CA THR A 66 -8.36 8.66 12.97
C THR A 66 -8.68 8.40 11.50
N PHE A 67 -9.94 8.11 11.17
CA PHE A 67 -10.36 8.02 9.76
C PHE A 67 -10.21 9.36 9.03
N GLY A 68 -10.45 10.50 9.69
CA GLY A 68 -10.17 11.82 9.14
C GLY A 68 -8.70 12.01 8.75
N TYR A 69 -7.77 11.60 9.62
CA TYR A 69 -6.34 11.61 9.29
C TYR A 69 -5.98 10.67 8.14
N SER A 70 -6.53 9.45 8.13
CA SER A 70 -6.32 8.49 7.03
C SER A 70 -6.77 9.07 5.68
N SER A 71 -7.96 9.68 5.63
CA SER A 71 -8.47 10.34 4.42
C SER A 71 -7.64 11.55 4.02
N ALA A 72 -7.15 12.35 4.97
CA ALA A 72 -6.30 13.50 4.69
C ALA A 72 -4.96 13.07 4.05
N VAL A 73 -4.31 12.03 4.59
CA VAL A 73 -3.08 11.47 4.03
C VAL A 73 -3.32 10.88 2.64
N PHE A 74 -4.43 10.16 2.45
CA PHE A 74 -4.80 9.62 1.14
C PHE A 74 -5.00 10.73 0.11
N GLY A 75 -5.75 11.79 0.47
CA GLY A 75 -5.96 12.96 -0.38
C GLY A 75 -4.65 13.67 -0.73
N ALA A 76 -3.75 13.83 0.24
CA ALA A 76 -2.41 14.36 -0.02
C ALA A 76 -1.63 13.48 -1.01
N GLY A 77 -1.69 12.15 -0.86
CA GLY A 77 -1.08 11.21 -1.79
C GLY A 77 -1.60 11.34 -3.22
N LEU A 78 -2.91 11.58 -3.41
CA LEU A 78 -3.50 11.82 -4.73
C LEU A 78 -3.02 13.13 -5.39
N ILE A 79 -2.66 14.13 -4.60
CA ILE A 79 -2.15 15.42 -5.10
C ILE A 79 -0.65 15.32 -5.40
N PHE A 80 0.14 14.86 -4.43
CA PHE A 80 1.60 14.82 -4.55
C PHE A 80 2.10 13.66 -5.42
N GLY A 81 1.37 12.55 -5.47
CA GLY A 81 1.73 11.36 -6.24
C GLY A 81 1.95 11.65 -7.73
N PRO A 82 0.98 12.26 -8.45
CA PRO A 82 1.14 12.61 -9.86
C PRO A 82 2.24 13.65 -10.10
N VAL A 83 2.43 14.61 -9.19
CA VAL A 83 3.50 15.62 -9.31
C VAL A 83 4.88 14.95 -9.23
N ILE A 84 5.11 14.13 -8.20
CA ILE A 84 6.37 13.40 -8.02
C ILE A 84 6.57 12.42 -9.18
N GLY A 85 5.53 11.66 -9.56
CA GLY A 85 5.59 10.71 -10.66
C GLY A 85 5.85 11.38 -12.02
N GLY A 86 5.27 12.55 -12.25
CA GLY A 86 5.49 13.35 -13.45
C GLY A 86 6.90 13.91 -13.55
N ILE A 87 7.50 14.33 -12.43
CA ILE A 87 8.90 14.77 -12.40
C ILE A 87 9.83 13.58 -12.64
N LEU A 88 9.62 12.46 -11.94
CA LEU A 88 10.47 11.27 -12.06
C LEU A 88 10.40 10.62 -13.45
N SER A 89 9.26 10.71 -14.14
CA SER A 89 9.09 10.14 -15.48
C SER A 89 9.91 10.86 -16.55
N THR A 90 10.37 12.10 -16.29
CA THR A 90 11.28 12.83 -17.19
C THR A 90 12.65 12.18 -17.32
N ILE A 91 13.06 11.37 -16.34
CA ILE A 91 14.32 10.62 -16.37
C ILE A 91 14.13 9.34 -17.19
N ASN A 92 13.13 8.52 -16.81
CA ASN A 92 12.68 7.34 -17.54
C ASN A 92 11.31 6.93 -16.99
N TYR A 93 10.42 6.41 -17.85
CA TYR A 93 9.09 5.93 -17.46
C TYR A 93 9.09 4.84 -16.38
N SER A 94 10.21 4.14 -16.19
CA SER A 94 10.39 3.11 -15.18
C SER A 94 10.71 3.68 -13.79
N VAL A 95 11.33 4.87 -13.70
CA VAL A 95 11.77 5.47 -12.42
C VAL A 95 10.60 5.70 -11.45
N PRO A 96 9.44 6.26 -11.86
CA PRO A 96 8.30 6.41 -10.97
C PRO A 96 7.81 5.09 -10.40
N MET A 97 7.88 4.00 -11.17
CA MET A 97 7.44 2.67 -10.74
C MET A 97 8.38 2.11 -9.68
N PHE A 98 9.70 2.21 -9.88
CA PHE A 98 10.67 1.81 -8.87
C PHE A 98 10.61 2.69 -7.61
N PHE A 99 10.34 3.98 -7.76
CA PHE A 99 10.12 4.88 -6.63
C PHE A 99 8.88 4.44 -5.82
N ALA A 100 7.76 4.15 -6.49
CA ALA A 100 6.55 3.64 -5.84
C ALA A 100 6.79 2.28 -5.16
N ALA A 101 7.58 1.39 -5.78
CA ALA A 101 8.02 0.15 -5.16
C ALA A 101 8.84 0.42 -3.88
N GLY A 102 9.76 1.38 -3.90
CA GLY A 102 10.52 1.79 -2.71
C GLY A 102 9.63 2.33 -1.58
N VAL A 103 8.63 3.16 -1.90
CA VAL A 103 7.65 3.65 -0.92
C VAL A 103 6.82 2.50 -0.34
N SER A 104 6.40 1.55 -1.18
CA SER A 104 5.68 0.35 -0.74
C SER A 104 6.53 -0.53 0.18
N LEU A 105 7.81 -0.75 -0.15
CA LEU A 105 8.75 -1.48 0.68
C LEU A 105 8.95 -0.80 2.04
N LEU A 106 9.10 0.53 2.06
CA LEU A 106 9.19 1.30 3.29
C LEU A 106 7.94 1.11 4.15
N SER A 107 6.75 1.15 3.55
CA SER A 107 5.49 0.87 4.26
C SER A 107 5.47 -0.53 4.87
N ILE A 108 5.92 -1.55 4.14
CA ILE A 108 6.01 -2.94 4.66
C ILE A 108 6.94 -3.00 5.87
N ILE A 109 8.12 -2.37 5.77
CA ILE A 109 9.08 -2.30 6.88
C ILE A 109 8.46 -1.60 8.10
N LEU A 110 7.76 -0.48 7.91
CA LEU A 110 7.08 0.22 8.99
C LEU A 110 5.99 -0.65 9.64
N VAL A 111 5.21 -1.39 8.85
CA VAL A 111 4.21 -2.33 9.39
C VAL A 111 4.87 -3.47 10.17
N LEU A 112 6.00 -4.00 9.70
CA LEU A 112 6.73 -5.06 10.41
C LEU A 112 7.23 -4.57 11.77
N LEU A 113 7.82 -3.38 11.82
CA LEU A 113 8.46 -2.82 13.02
C LEU A 113 7.48 -2.22 14.03
N PHE A 114 6.44 -1.51 13.57
CA PHE A 114 5.57 -0.71 14.44
C PHE A 114 4.18 -1.28 14.68
N LEU A 115 3.69 -2.19 13.83
CA LEU A 115 2.35 -2.74 14.00
C LEU A 115 2.38 -3.97 14.92
N PRO A 116 1.76 -3.92 16.13
CA PRO A 116 1.71 -5.06 17.03
C PRO A 116 0.84 -6.18 16.45
N GLU A 117 1.17 -7.42 16.79
CA GLU A 117 0.36 -8.58 16.42
C GLU A 117 -0.86 -8.68 17.34
N PHE A 118 -2.04 -8.90 16.76
CA PHE A 118 -3.35 -8.93 17.44
C PHE A 118 -3.50 -10.02 18.54
N TRP A 119 -2.44 -10.78 18.84
CA TRP A 119 -2.41 -11.84 19.87
C TRP A 119 -1.85 -11.38 21.22
N GLN A 120 -1.49 -10.10 21.39
CA GLN A 120 -0.83 -9.59 22.62
C GLN A 120 -1.62 -8.49 23.38
N ILE A 121 -2.93 -8.34 23.16
CA ILE A 121 -3.78 -7.41 23.93
C ILE A 121 -4.99 -8.16 24.48
#